data_AF-A0A7Y5WQG5-F1
#
_entry.id   AF-A0A7Y5WQG5-F1
#
_cell.length_a   1.000
_cell.length_b   1.000
_cell.length_c   1.000
_cell.angle_alpha   90.00
_cell.angle_beta   90.00
_cell.angle_gamma   90.00
#
_symmetry.space_group_name_H-M   'P 1'
#
loop_
_entity.id
_entity.type
_entity.pdbx_description
1 polymer ?
#
loop_
_entity_poly.entity_id
_entity_poly.type
_entity_poly.pdbx_seq_one_letter_code
_entity_poly.pdbx_strand_id
1 'polypeptide(L)' 'MHASDIRARFLAYFERQEHVVRPSSSLVPADDPTLLFTNAGMVQ' A
#
# COMPACT_ATOMS: atom_id res chain seq x y z
N MET A 1 -9.64 -4.09 19.88
CA MET A 1 -9.33 -4.09 18.43
C MET A 1 -7.99 -3.40 18.27
N HIS A 2 -6.98 -4.12 17.82
CA HIS A 2 -5.65 -3.57 17.57
C HIS A 2 -5.58 -2.93 16.19
N ALA A 3 -4.66 -1.99 15.98
CA ALA A 3 -4.46 -1.35 14.68
C ALA A 3 -4.13 -2.38 13.57
N SER A 4 -3.44 -3.47 13.93
CA SER A 4 -3.20 -4.62 13.06
C SER A 4 -4.49 -5.25 12.53
N ASP A 5 -5.53 -5.35 13.37
CA ASP A 5 -6.82 -5.94 13.01
C ASP A 5 -7.54 -5.07 11.99
N ILE A 6 -7.47 -3.74 12.15
CA ILE A 6 -8.07 -2.77 11.20
C ILE A 6 -7.39 -2.89 9.84
N ARG A 7 -6.06 -2.95 9.79
CA ARG A 7 -5.30 -3.13 8.55
C ARG A 7 -5.69 -4.42 7.83
N ALA A 8 -5.77 -5.53 8.56
CA ALA A 8 -6.17 -6.81 7.99
C ALA A 8 -7.60 -6.77 7.43
N ARG A 9 -8.54 -6.15 8.16
CA ARG A 9 -9.94 -6.01 7.72
C ARG A 9 -10.08 -5.15 6.46
N PHE A 10 -9.29 -4.08 6.34
CA PHE A 10 -9.28 -3.23 5.14
C PHE A 10 -8.83 -4.02 3.91
N LEU A 11 -7.69 -4.72 4.01
CA LEU A 11 -7.17 -5.52 2.90
C LEU A 11 -8.14 -6.65 2.51
N ALA A 12 -8.67 -7.38 3.50
CA ALA A 12 -9.62 -8.46 3.26
C ALA A 12 -10.94 -8.00 2.64
N TYR A 13 -11.38 -6.76 2.89
CA TYR A 13 -12.57 -6.20 2.25
C TYR A 13 -12.36 -6.07 0.74
N PHE A 14 -11.25 -5.47 0.32
CA PHE A 14 -10.95 -5.25 -1.09
C PHE A 14 -10.57 -6.53 -1.83
N GLU A 15 -9.91 -7.48 -1.16
CA GLU A 15 -9.64 -8.81 -1.71
C GLU A 15 -10.94 -9.55 -2.10
N ARG A 16 -11.98 -9.47 -1.27
CA ARG A 16 -13.31 -10.03 -1.61
C ARG A 16 -14.00 -9.31 -2.77
N GLN A 17 -13.60 -8.09 -3.07
CA GLN A 17 -14.04 -7.32 -4.23
C GLN A 17 -13.07 -7.52 -5.42
N GLU A 18 -12.34 -8.64 -5.46
CA GLU A 18 -11.42 -9.02 -6.53
C GLU A 18 -10.21 -8.07 -6.72
N HIS A 19 -9.87 -7.25 -5.70
CA HIS A 19 -8.66 -6.45 -5.74
C HIS A 19 -7.45 -7.27 -5.28
N VAL A 20 -6.35 -7.22 -6.03
CA VAL A 20 -5.11 -7.91 -5.66
C VAL A 20 -4.40 -7.17 -4.52
N VAL A 21 -4.14 -7.87 -3.42
CA VAL A 21 -3.31 -7.33 -2.33
C VAL A 21 -1.86 -7.27 -2.79
N ARG A 22 -1.30 -6.06 -2.87
CA ARG A 22 0.11 -5.82 -3.20
C ARG A 22 0.88 -5.35 -1.97
N PRO A 23 2.16 -5.75 -1.81
CA PRO A 23 3.00 -5.26 -0.72
C PRO A 23 3.33 -3.76 -0.90
N SER A 24 3.63 -3.08 0.20
CA SER A 24 4.09 -1.69 0.16
C SER A 24 5.48 -1.62 -0.50
N SER A 25 5.73 -0.53 -1.22
CA SER A 25 6.98 -0.26 -1.92
C SER A 25 8.00 0.32 -0.96
N SER A 26 9.25 0.41 -1.43
CA SER A 26 10.31 1.15 -0.74
C SER A 26 9.89 2.59 -0.45
N LEU A 27 10.42 3.16 0.63
CA LEU A 27 10.31 4.59 0.89
C LEU A 27 11.11 5.42 -0.11
N VAL A 28 12.16 4.84 -0.71
CA VAL A 28 12.98 5.47 -1.74
C VAL A 28 12.45 5.04 -3.11
N PRO A 29 11.92 5.96 -3.94
CA PRO A 29 11.44 5.67 -5.29
C PRO A 29 12.57 5.17 -6.19
N ALA A 30 12.30 4.15 -7.01
CA ALA A 30 13.30 3.60 -7.92
C ALA A 30 13.39 4.38 -9.24
N ASP A 31 12.24 4.81 -9.76
CA ASP A 31 12.09 5.22 -11.16
C ASP A 31 11.66 6.69 -11.34
N ASP A 32 11.47 7.45 -10.26
CA ASP A 32 11.09 8.87 -10.32
C ASP A 32 12.16 9.76 -9.66
N PRO A 33 13.03 10.43 -10.46
CA PRO A 33 14.07 11.30 -9.93
C PRO A 33 13.54 12.63 -9.39
N THR A 34 12.25 12.93 -9.58
CA THR A 34 11.61 14.17 -9.07
C THR A 34 10.99 13.97 -7.69
N LEU A 35 10.78 12.73 -7.28
CA LEU A 35 10.17 12.38 -6.00
C LEU A 35 11.23 12.00 -4.97
N LEU A 36 11.23 12.70 -3.83
CA LEU A 36 12.21 12.45 -2.76
C LEU A 36 11.92 11.15 -1.99
N PHE A 37 10.65 10.91 -1.63
CA PHE A 37 10.20 9.70 -0.93
C PHE A 37 8.79 9.30 -1.39
N THR A 38 8.47 8.00 -1.31
CA THR A 38 7.12 7.47 -1.55
C THR A 38 6.13 8.12 -0.58
N ASN A 39 5.29 9.01 -1.09
CA ASN A 39 4.33 9.78 -0.29
C ASN A 39 2.93 9.14 -0.26
N ALA A 40 2.63 8.22 -1.18
CA ALA A 40 1.34 7.57 -1.31
C ALA A 40 1.45 6.25 -2.08
N GLY A 41 0.44 5.40 -1.93
CA GLY A 41 0.40 4.07 -2.54
C GLY A 41 0.21 4.05 -4.06
N MET A 42 -0.13 5.19 -4.68
CA MET A 42 -0.33 5.32 -6.13
C MET A 42 0.96 5.62 -6.92
N VAL A 43 2.10 5.75 -6.23
CA VAL A 43 3.44 5.93 -6.83
C VAL A 43 4.02 4.61 -7.38
N GLN A 44 3.29 3.49 -7.23
CA GLN A 44 3.74 2.13 -7.54
C GLN A 44 3.30 1.64 -8.93
#